data_AF-A0A1G1M2R3-F1
#
_entry.id   AF-A0A1G1M2R3-F1
#
_cell.length_a   1.000
_cell.length_b   1.000
_cell.length_c   1.000
_cell.angle_alpha   90.00
_cell.angle_beta   90.00
_cell.angle_gamma   90.00
#
_symmetry.space_group_name_H-M   'P 1'
#
loop_
_entity.id
_entity.type
_entity.pdbx_description
1 polymer ?
#
loop_
_entity_poly.entity_id
_entity_poly.type
_entity_poly.pdbx_seq_one_letter_code
_entity_poly.pdbx_strand_id
1 'polypeptide(L)' 'MKRKGLTSVQLRPKIAKMVAVLMNREGMTKTEIINEALRRFLLEREFEGVREKLVPYGQAKGIYAEEDVDRVLGS' A
#
# COMPACT_ATOMS: atom_id res chain seq x y z
N MET A 1 13.55 9.65 13.60
CA MET A 1 12.15 9.98 13.20
C MET A 1 11.42 10.54 14.41
N LYS A 2 10.94 11.80 14.40
CA LYS A 2 10.16 12.35 15.54
C LYS A 2 8.88 11.52 15.68
N ARG A 3 8.61 10.94 16.86
CA ARG A 3 7.31 10.30 17.15
C ARG A 3 6.22 11.36 16.91
N LYS A 4 5.36 11.14 15.92
CA LYS A 4 4.11 11.91 15.82
C LYS A 4 3.26 11.56 17.04
N GLY A 5 2.63 12.58 17.63
CA GLY A 5 1.78 12.43 18.81
C GLY A 5 0.51 11.62 18.53
N LEU A 6 -0.33 11.48 19.56
CA LEU A 6 -1.61 10.77 19.47
C LEU A 6 -2.49 11.38 18.37
N THR A 7 -2.95 10.55 17.44
CA THR A 7 -3.88 10.94 16.37
C THR A 7 -5.19 10.17 16.56
N SER A 8 -6.32 10.89 16.64
CA SER A 8 -7.64 10.28 16.73
C SER A 8 -8.28 10.24 15.36
N VAL A 9 -8.86 9.10 15.00
CA VAL A 9 -9.60 8.91 13.74
C VAL A 9 -10.91 8.19 14.04
N GLN A 10 -11.98 8.61 13.34
CA GLN A 10 -13.25 7.91 13.40
C GLN A 10 -13.25 6.74 12.42
N LEU A 11 -13.55 5.54 12.91
CA LEU A 11 -13.72 4.36 12.08
C LEU A 11 -15.21 4.04 11.95
N ARG A 12 -15.63 3.68 10.73
CA ARG A 12 -16.98 3.13 10.53
C ARG A 12 -17.16 1.87 11.38
N PRO A 13 -18.35 1.58 11.94
CA PRO A 13 -18.56 0.45 12.85
C PRO A 13 -18.10 -0.90 12.27
N LYS A 14 -18.33 -1.13 10.98
CA LYS A 14 -17.88 -2.34 10.27
C LYS A 14 -16.35 -2.49 10.30
N ILE A 15 -15.61 -1.42 10.06
CA ILE A 15 -14.14 -1.42 10.08
C ILE A 15 -13.62 -1.66 11.49
N ALA A 16 -14.22 -1.02 12.50
CA ALA A 16 -13.85 -1.26 13.90
C ALA A 16 -14.03 -2.73 14.30
N LYS A 17 -15.12 -3.37 13.86
CA LYS A 17 -15.36 -4.80 14.07
C LYS A 17 -14.31 -5.68 13.39
N MET A 18 -13.95 -5.36 12.14
CA MET A 18 -12.90 -6.09 11.41
C MET A 18 -11.55 -6.01 12.12
N VAL A 19 -11.17 -4.82 12.60
CA VAL A 19 -9.93 -4.63 13.38
C VAL A 19 -9.96 -5.48 14.65
N ALA A 20 -11.07 -5.47 15.39
CA ALA A 20 -11.19 -6.25 16.63
C ALA A 20 -11.06 -7.77 16.38
N VAL A 21 -11.65 -8.29 15.29
CA VAL A 21 -11.49 -9.70 14.90
C VAL A 21 -10.03 -10.02 14.59
N LEU A 22 -9.34 -9.13 13.87
CA LEU A 22 -7.94 -9.32 13.51
C LEU A 22 -7.01 -9.29 14.73
N MET A 23 -7.26 -8.39 15.68
CA MET A 23 -6.54 -8.34 16.97
C MET A 23 -6.59 -9.69 17.68
N ASN A 24 -7.78 -10.31 17.76
CA ASN A 24 -7.96 -11.59 18.43
C ASN A 24 -7.27 -12.75 17.68
N ARG A 25 -7.23 -12.67 16.34
CA ARG A 25 -6.64 -13.73 15.50
C ARG A 25 -5.11 -13.69 15.50
N GLU A 26 -4.52 -12.51 15.51
CA GLU A 26 -3.09 -12.31 15.23
C GLU A 26 -2.30 -11.79 16.43
N GLY A 27 -2.94 -11.55 17.57
CA GLY A 27 -2.29 -11.03 18.77
C GLY A 27 -1.76 -9.60 18.61
N MET A 28 -2.15 -8.91 17.54
CA MET A 28 -1.72 -7.55 17.24
C MET A 28 -2.57 -6.52 17.97
N THR A 29 -1.97 -5.38 18.30
CA THR A 29 -2.68 -4.23 18.83
C THR A 29 -3.43 -3.47 17.73
N LYS A 30 -4.47 -2.73 18.14
CA LYS A 30 -5.22 -1.83 17.26
C LYS A 30 -4.32 -0.85 16.50
N THR A 31 -3.31 -0.31 17.19
CA THR A 31 -2.35 0.65 16.63
C THR A 31 -1.47 0.01 15.56
N GLU A 32 -0.98 -1.21 15.78
CA GLU A 32 -0.16 -1.92 14.80
C GLU A 32 -0.96 -2.22 13.53
N ILE A 33 -2.18 -2.74 13.70
CA ILE A 33 -3.07 -3.05 12.56
C ILE A 33 -3.37 -1.79 11.74
N ILE A 34 -3.75 -0.69 12.39
CA ILE A 34 -4.10 0.55 11.69
C ILE A 34 -2.87 1.13 10.98
N ASN A 35 -1.71 1.16 11.63
CA ASN A 35 -0.49 1.68 11.02
C ASN A 35 -0.04 0.83 9.82
N GLU A 36 -0.08 -0.50 9.94
CA GLU A 36 0.32 -1.36 8.82
C GLU A 36 -0.67 -1.28 7.66
N ALA A 37 -1.98 -1.23 7.94
CA ALA A 37 -3.00 -1.04 6.91
C ALA A 37 -2.82 0.31 6.18
N LEU A 38 -2.59 1.40 6.92
CA LEU A 38 -2.32 2.71 6.33
C LEU A 38 -1.01 2.73 5.55
N ARG A 39 0.05 2.09 6.06
CA ARG A 39 1.33 1.99 5.36
C ARG A 39 1.17 1.30 4.01
N ARG A 40 0.48 0.15 3.97
CA ARG A 40 0.20 -0.59 2.73
C ARG A 40 -0.63 0.23 1.75
N PHE A 41 -1.70 0.86 2.23
CA PHE A 41 -2.55 1.71 1.39
C PHE A 41 -1.77 2.89 0.79
N LEU A 42 -0.94 3.57 1.59
CA LEU A 42 -0.15 4.70 1.11
C LEU A 42 0.91 4.26 0.09
N LEU A 43 1.58 3.12 0.33
CA LEU A 43 2.53 2.56 -0.62
C LEU A 43 1.85 2.19 -1.94
N GLU A 44 0.69 1.54 -1.89
CA GLU A 44 -0.10 1.19 -3.09
C GLU A 44 -0.43 2.45 -3.91
N ARG A 45 -0.88 3.53 -3.26
CA ARG A 45 -1.16 4.81 -3.92
C ARG A 45 0.09 5.49 -4.49
N GLU A 46 1.22 5.39 -3.80
CA GLU A 46 2.49 5.92 -4.29
C GLU A 46 2.95 5.15 -5.54
N PHE A 47 2.85 3.83 -5.51
CA PHE A 47 3.17 2.97 -6.66
C PHE A 47 2.24 3.22 -7.85
N GLU A 48 0.93 3.39 -7.64
CA GLU A 48 -0.01 3.80 -8.70
C GLU A 48 0.44 5.11 -9.36
N GLY A 49 0.74 6.14 -8.56
CA GLY A 49 1.18 7.43 -9.08
C GLY A 49 2.55 7.38 -9.80
N VAL A 50 3.45 6.49 -9.38
CA VAL A 50 4.72 6.24 -10.09
C VAL A 50 4.46 5.50 -11.40
N ARG A 51 3.61 4.48 -11.40
CA ARG A 51 3.23 3.72 -12.60
C ARG A 51 2.63 4.64 -13.66
N GLU A 52 1.68 5.49 -13.30
CA GLU A 52 1.08 6.46 -14.24
C GLU A 52 2.12 7.37 -14.91
N LYS A 53 3.14 7.78 -14.16
CA LYS A 53 4.23 8.61 -14.70
C LYS A 53 5.22 7.84 -15.56
N LEU A 54 5.47 6.57 -15.26
CA LEU A 54 6.48 5.75 -15.94
C LEU A 54 5.93 5.02 -17.17
N VAL A 55 4.63 4.72 -17.22
CA VAL A 55 3.98 4.04 -18.35
C VAL A 55 4.30 4.70 -19.70
N PRO A 56 4.23 6.03 -19.87
CA PRO A 56 4.58 6.68 -21.14
C PRO A 56 6.04 6.43 -21.58
N TYR A 57 6.98 6.37 -20.62
CA TYR A 57 8.39 6.08 -20.91
C TYR A 57 8.62 4.62 -21.30
N GLY A 58 7.89 3.69 -20.68
CA GLY A 58 7.89 2.27 -21.05
C GLY A 58 7.35 2.06 -22.47
N GLN A 59 6.22 2.69 -22.79
CA GLN A 59 5.61 2.63 -24.12
C GLN A 59 6.55 3.19 -25.21
N ALA A 60 7.27 4.28 -24.94
CA ALA A 60 8.26 4.82 -25.85
C ALA A 60 9.44 3.86 -26.12
N LYS A 61 9.67 2.89 -25.23
CA LYS A 61 10.68 1.83 -25.37
C LYS A 61 10.08 0.48 -25.82
N GLY A 62 8.81 0.45 -26.19
CA GLY A 62 8.13 -0.76 -26.66
C GLY A 62 7.70 -1.73 -25.54
N ILE A 63 7.70 -1.28 -24.28
CA ILE A 63 7.22 -2.04 -23.12
C ILE A 63 5.77 -1.63 -22.86
N TYR A 64 4.83 -2.51 -23.13
CA TYR A 64 3.40 -2.24 -22.98
C TYR A 64 2.76 -3.06 -21.86
N ALA A 65 3.34 -4.21 -21.55
CA ALA A 65 2.88 -5.11 -20.51
C ALA A 65 4.04 -5.52 -19.58
N GLU A 66 3.71 -6.13 -18.44
CA GLU A 66 4.70 -6.53 -17.44
C GLU A 66 5.63 -7.63 -17.99
N GLU A 67 5.11 -8.46 -18.89
CA GLU A 67 5.83 -9.53 -19.60
C GLU A 67 6.83 -8.98 -20.64
N ASP A 68 6.69 -7.72 -21.05
CA ASP A 68 7.65 -7.05 -21.93
C ASP A 68 8.90 -6.60 -21.16
N VAL A 69 8.83 -6.53 -19.83
CA VAL A 69 9.94 -6.10 -18.97
C VAL A 69 11.08 -7.13 -19.02
N ASP A 70 10.75 -8.43 -19.07
CA ASP A 70 11.74 -9.51 -19.15
C ASP A 70 12.59 -9.41 -20.42
N ARG A 71 11.98 -8.99 -21.55
CA ARG A 71 12.70 -8.72 -22.81
C ARG A 71 13.69 -7.57 -22.70
N VAL A 72 13.46 -6.61 -21.81
CA VAL A 72 14.32 -5.42 -21.64
C VAL A 72 15.38 -5.61 -20.56
N LEU A 73 15.09 -6.36 -19.50
CA LEU A 73 16.04 -6.60 -18.41
C LEU A 73 17.04 -7.73 -18.68
N GLY A 74 16.81 -8.55 -19.72
CA GLY A 74 17.79 -9.53 -20.20
C GLY A 74 18.17 -10.59 -19.16
N SER A 75 17.23 -10.92 -18.27
CA SER A 75 17.32 -12.00 -17.28
C SER A 75 16.62 -13.26 -17.77
#